data_AF-A0A1V8U2S6-F1
#
_entry.id   AF-A0A1V8U2S6-F1
#
_cell.length_a   1.000
_cell.length_b   1.000
_cell.length_c   1.000
_cell.angle_alpha   90.00
_cell.angle_beta   90.00
_cell.angle_gamma   90.00
#
_symmetry.space_group_name_H-M   'P 1'
#
loop_
_entity.id
_entity.type
_entity.pdbx_description
1 polymer ?
#
loop_
_entity_poly.entity_id
_entity_poly.type
_entity_poly.pdbx_seq_one_letter_code
_entity_poly.pdbx_strand_id
1 'polypeptide(L)'
;MFWLGWAARPDIHWSVPMVSAIPFGIAYLLVFIALINYIVDAYEVYSASAMAAASCSRSLFGAVLPFATTPMFTKLGLAWACSLLGFLSMLMGIIPFLFLKYGDTIRANSKFGQELKKQKEDAEKKEREDEERMTDV
;
A
#
# COMPACT_ATOMS: atom_id res chain seq x y z
N MET A 1 10.12 12.56 -6.56
CA MET A 1 9.15 13.40 -7.31
C MET A 1 9.61 14.84 -7.47
N PHE A 2 10.06 15.53 -6.42
CA PHE A 2 10.60 16.90 -6.53
C PHE A 2 11.80 17.01 -7.49
N TRP A 3 12.74 16.05 -7.43
CA TRP A 3 13.87 15.98 -8.35
C TRP A 3 13.39 15.89 -9.81
N LEU A 4 12.43 15.00 -10.11
CA LEU A 4 11.89 14.81 -11.45
C LEU A 4 11.21 16.08 -12.00
N GLY A 5 10.41 16.77 -11.18
CA GLY A 5 9.68 17.97 -11.60
C GLY A 5 10.57 19.15 -11.95
N TRP A 6 11.64 19.34 -11.18
CA TRP A 6 12.55 20.47 -11.37
C TRP A 6 13.66 20.18 -12.38
N ALA A 7 14.05 18.91 -12.55
CA ALA A 7 15.01 18.47 -13.55
C ALA A 7 14.41 18.30 -14.96
N ALA A 8 13.08 18.27 -15.10
CA ALA A 8 12.40 18.19 -16.38
C ALA A 8 12.27 19.57 -17.06
N ARG A 9 13.41 20.24 -17.24
CA ARG A 9 13.56 21.44 -18.06
C ARG A 9 14.25 21.06 -19.37
N PRO A 10 13.91 21.70 -20.52
CA PRO A 10 14.55 21.42 -21.80
C PRO A 10 16.06 21.69 -21.81
N ASP A 11 16.57 22.49 -20.86
CA ASP A 11 17.99 22.82 -20.72
C ASP A 11 18.82 21.72 -20.03
N ILE A 12 18.18 20.70 -19.45
CA ILE A 12 18.84 19.67 -18.63
C ILE A 12 18.91 18.35 -19.41
N HIS A 13 20.07 17.69 -19.39
CA HIS A 13 20.28 16.40 -20.06
C HIS A 13 19.27 15.35 -19.56
N TRP A 14 18.60 14.66 -20.48
CA TRP A 14 17.52 13.70 -20.23
C TRP A 14 17.84 12.58 -19.23
N SER A 15 19.13 12.29 -19.02
CA SER A 15 19.58 11.31 -18.03
C SER A 15 19.31 11.74 -16.57
N VAL A 16 19.35 13.03 -16.27
CA VAL A 16 19.14 13.56 -14.91
C VAL A 16 17.74 13.21 -14.36
N PRO A 17 16.63 13.46 -15.09
CA PRO A 17 15.32 13.02 -14.64
C PRO A 17 15.19 11.48 -14.58
N MET A 18 15.87 10.72 -15.45
CA MET A 18 15.85 9.24 -15.37
C MET A 18 16.48 8.70 -14.08
N VAL A 19 17.60 9.28 -13.63
CA VAL A 19 18.26 8.84 -12.40
C VAL A 19 17.36 9.03 -11.18
N SER A 20 16.44 10.00 -11.21
CA SER A 20 15.47 10.21 -10.11
C SER A 20 14.46 9.07 -9.95
N ALA A 21 14.27 8.22 -10.97
CA ALA A 21 13.41 7.04 -10.90
C ALA A 21 14.03 5.91 -10.05
N ILE A 22 15.37 5.87 -9.93
CA ILE A 22 16.09 4.84 -9.14
C ILE A 22 15.70 4.89 -7.65
N PRO A 23 15.89 6.00 -6.93
CA PRO A 23 15.53 6.07 -5.51
C PRO A 23 14.01 5.94 -5.31
N PHE A 24 13.21 6.39 -6.27
CA PHE A 24 11.76 6.21 -6.22
C PHE A 24 11.34 4.73 -6.31
N GLY A 25 11.95 3.97 -7.23
CA GLY A 25 11.71 2.54 -7.38
C GLY A 25 12.13 1.76 -6.13
N ILE A 26 13.31 2.07 -5.58
CA ILE A 26 13.80 1.43 -4.34
C ILE A 26 12.83 1.70 -3.18
N ALA A 27 12.43 2.95 -2.98
CA ALA A 27 11.49 3.31 -1.93
C ALA A 27 10.13 2.62 -2.10
N TYR A 28 9.60 2.58 -3.33
CA TYR A 28 8.35 1.90 -3.66
C TYR A 28 8.42 0.39 -3.34
N LEU A 29 9.50 -0.28 -3.76
CA LEU A 29 9.69 -1.71 -3.51
C LEU A 29 9.80 -2.02 -2.01
N LEU A 30 10.58 -1.23 -1.26
CA LEU A 30 10.71 -1.41 0.19
C LEU A 30 9.37 -1.29 0.92
N VAL A 31 8.58 -0.27 0.59
CA VAL A 31 7.23 -0.09 1.17
C VAL A 31 6.30 -1.22 0.76
N PHE A 32 6.36 -1.66 -0.50
CA PHE A 32 5.50 -2.73 -1.00
C PHE A 32 5.79 -4.08 -0.31
N ILE A 33 7.06 -4.44 -0.16
CA ILE A 33 7.49 -5.65 0.55
C ILE A 33 7.11 -5.57 2.03
N ALA A 34 7.32 -4.43 2.69
CA ALA A 34 6.93 -4.24 4.09
C ALA A 34 5.42 -4.39 4.30
N LEU A 35 4.61 -3.84 3.38
CA LEU A 35 3.15 -3.95 3.41
C LEU A 35 2.68 -5.40 3.26
N ILE A 36 3.25 -6.15 2.31
CA ILE A 36 2.89 -7.56 2.10
C ILE A 36 3.19 -8.37 3.36
N ASN A 37 4.40 -8.24 3.92
CA ASN A 37 4.76 -8.93 5.17
C ASN A 37 3.81 -8.55 6.31
N TYR A 38 3.52 -7.26 6.48
CA TYR A 38 2.57 -6.81 7.50
C TYR A 38 1.17 -7.39 7.32
N ILE A 39 0.65 -7.50 6.09
CA ILE A 39 -0.68 -8.08 5.83
C ILE A 39 -0.68 -9.58 6.15
N VAL A 40 0.40 -10.31 5.81
CA VAL A 40 0.54 -11.72 6.17
C VAL A 40 0.49 -11.88 7.69
N ASP A 41 1.35 -11.16 8.40
CA ASP A 41 1.48 -11.27 9.86
C ASP A 41 0.21 -10.81 10.59
N ALA A 42 -0.44 -9.74 10.09
CA ALA A 42 -1.63 -9.19 10.73
C ALA A 42 -2.89 -10.04 10.49
N TYR A 43 -3.04 -10.65 9.30
CA TYR A 43 -4.32 -11.25 8.88
C TYR A 43 -4.29 -12.77 8.68
N GLU A 44 -3.16 -13.49 8.79
CA GLU A 44 -2.93 -14.93 8.44
C GLU A 44 -4.08 -15.62 7.67
N VAL A 45 -5.18 -16.03 8.32
CA VAL A 45 -6.35 -16.70 7.72
C VAL A 45 -7.08 -15.87 6.64
N TYR A 46 -7.13 -14.54 6.73
CA TYR A 46 -7.75 -13.65 5.72
C TYR A 46 -6.71 -12.88 4.87
N SER A 47 -5.43 -13.26 4.95
CA SER A 47 -4.34 -12.59 4.24
C SER A 47 -4.55 -12.55 2.72
N ALA A 48 -5.04 -13.65 2.11
CA ALA A 48 -5.28 -13.74 0.67
C ALA A 48 -6.31 -12.71 0.16
N SER A 49 -7.44 -12.56 0.87
CA SER A 49 -8.48 -11.59 0.50
C SER A 49 -8.03 -10.15 0.75
N ALA A 50 -7.32 -9.90 1.85
CA ALA A 50 -6.76 -8.59 2.15
C ALA A 50 -5.72 -8.15 1.09
N MET A 51 -4.86 -9.07 0.64
CA MET A 51 -3.93 -8.82 -0.47
C MET A 51 -4.66 -8.58 -1.79
N ALA A 52 -5.72 -9.34 -2.07
CA ALA A 52 -6.54 -9.13 -3.27
C ALA A 52 -7.21 -7.74 -3.26
N ALA A 53 -7.76 -7.32 -2.12
CA ALA A 53 -8.35 -5.99 -1.94
C ALA A 53 -7.31 -4.87 -2.10
N ALA A 54 -6.10 -5.04 -1.55
CA ALA A 54 -4.99 -4.10 -1.72
C ALA A 54 -4.55 -3.98 -3.19
N SER A 55 -4.46 -5.11 -3.91
CA SER A 55 -4.14 -5.14 -5.34
C SER A 55 -5.24 -4.49 -6.20
N CYS A 56 -6.51 -4.76 -5.88
CA CYS A 56 -7.66 -4.17 -6.56
C CYS A 56 -7.70 -2.64 -6.36
N SER A 57 -7.50 -2.17 -5.13
CA SER A 57 -7.42 -0.75 -4.82
C SER A 57 -6.30 -0.07 -5.61
N ARG A 58 -5.11 -0.68 -5.64
CA ARG A 58 -3.97 -0.20 -6.42
C ARG A 58 -4.31 -0.09 -7.92
N SER A 59 -4.97 -1.10 -8.47
CA SER A 59 -5.36 -1.13 -9.89
C SER A 59 -6.41 -0.07 -10.20
N LEU A 60 -7.38 0.13 -9.32
CA LEU A 60 -8.38 1.17 -9.44
C LEU A 60 -7.74 2.57 -9.43
N PHE A 61 -6.84 2.84 -8.49
CA PHE A 61 -6.10 4.10 -8.47
C PHE A 61 -5.27 4.27 -9.75
N GLY A 62 -4.62 3.21 -10.24
CA GLY A 62 -3.88 3.22 -11.50
C GLY A 62 -4.75 3.56 -12.72
N ALA A 63 -6.03 3.16 -12.72
CA ALA A 63 -6.98 3.49 -13.79
C ALA A 63 -7.58 4.90 -13.67
N VAL A 64 -7.81 5.38 -12.44
CA VAL A 64 -8.48 6.68 -12.18
C VAL A 64 -7.49 7.85 -12.24
N LEU A 65 -6.24 7.68 -11.76
CA LEU A 65 -5.22 8.74 -11.72
C LEU A 65 -4.98 9.42 -13.08
N PRO A 66 -4.85 8.69 -14.22
CA PRO A 66 -4.68 9.30 -15.53
C PRO A 66 -5.80 10.28 -15.89
N PHE A 67 -7.04 9.98 -15.47
CA PHE A 67 -8.20 10.83 -15.75
C PHE A 67 -8.11 12.20 -15.06
N ALA A 68 -7.56 12.23 -13.84
CA ALA A 68 -7.29 13.46 -13.10
C ALA A 68 -5.97 14.14 -13.53
N THR A 69 -5.04 13.38 -14.12
CA THR A 69 -3.69 13.86 -14.48
C THR A 69 -3.73 14.86 -15.64
N THR A 70 -4.53 14.61 -16.66
CA THR A 70 -4.64 15.48 -17.85
C THR A 70 -4.98 16.93 -17.51
N PRO A 71 -6.06 17.24 -16.76
CA PRO A 71 -6.37 18.63 -16.37
C PRO A 71 -5.34 19.22 -15.39
N MET A 72 -4.70 18.39 -14.56
CA MET A 72 -3.69 18.84 -13.60
C MET A 72 -2.43 19.38 -14.30
N PHE A 73 -1.93 18.65 -15.30
CA PHE A 73 -0.73 19.05 -16.04
C PHE A 73 -0.98 20.25 -16.96
N THR A 74 -2.17 20.38 -17.54
CA THR A 74 -2.52 21.53 -18.39
C THR A 74 -2.70 22.83 -17.61
N LYS A 75 -3.14 22.77 -16.35
CA LYS A 75 -3.37 23.97 -15.53
C LYS A 75 -2.14 24.42 -14.73
N LEU A 76 -1.32 23.48 -14.25
CA LEU A 76 -0.25 23.77 -13.28
C LEU A 76 1.16 23.72 -13.89
N GLY A 77 1.33 23.08 -15.05
CA GLY A 77 2.64 22.86 -15.65
C GLY A 77 3.46 21.78 -14.93
N LEU A 78 4.52 21.31 -15.60
CA LEU A 78 5.22 20.08 -15.24
C LEU A 78 5.91 20.12 -13.86
N ALA A 79 6.58 21.23 -13.54
CA ALA A 79 7.32 21.39 -12.29
C ALA A 79 6.42 21.46 -11.05
N TRP A 80 5.33 22.21 -11.15
CA TRP A 80 4.35 22.36 -10.07
C TRP A 80 3.50 21.10 -9.90
N ALA A 81 3.10 20.46 -11.00
CA ALA A 81 2.39 19.17 -10.96
C ALA A 81 3.22 18.09 -10.22
N CYS A 82 4.51 17.95 -10.55
CA CYS A 82 5.39 17.00 -9.86
C CYS A 82 5.67 17.35 -8.40
N SER A 83 5.66 18.64 -8.03
CA SER A 83 5.83 19.08 -6.64
C SER A 83 4.57 18.77 -5.81
N LEU A 84 3.38 19.00 -6.36
CA LEU A 84 2.11 18.64 -5.73
C LEU A 84 2.02 17.12 -5.51
N LEU A 85 2.33 16.32 -6.54
CA LEU A 85 2.39 14.86 -6.42
C LEU A 85 3.46 14.40 -5.41
N GLY A 86 4.58 15.14 -5.31
CA GLY A 86 5.61 14.90 -4.31
C GLY A 86 5.11 15.09 -2.88
N PHE A 87 4.38 16.18 -2.60
CA PHE A 87 3.78 16.42 -1.29
C PHE A 87 2.69 15.39 -0.96
N LEU A 88 1.83 15.06 -1.93
CA LEU A 88 0.80 14.05 -1.76
C LEU A 88 1.41 12.67 -1.50
N SER A 89 2.46 12.29 -2.24
CA SER A 89 3.19 11.03 -2.02
C SER A 89 3.88 11.00 -0.66
N MET A 90 4.38 12.13 -0.16
CA MET A 90 4.98 12.21 1.18
C MET A 90 3.92 12.00 2.26
N LEU A 91 2.76 12.67 2.15
CA LEU A 91 1.62 12.44 3.04
C LEU A 91 1.16 10.98 3.01
N MET A 92 1.01 10.40 1.81
CA MET A 92 0.59 9.01 1.65
C MET A 92 1.65 8.01 2.16
N GLY A 93 2.94 8.34 2.05
CA GLY A 93 4.04 7.51 2.57
C GLY A 93 4.12 7.50 4.10
N ILE A 94 3.64 8.55 4.77
CA ILE A 94 3.57 8.63 6.24
C ILE A 94 2.43 7.76 6.80
N ILE A 95 1.36 7.55 6.02
CA ILE A 95 0.19 6.77 6.43
C ILE A 95 0.51 5.33 6.85
N PRO A 96 1.25 4.50 6.07
CA PRO A 96 1.60 3.15 6.51
C PRO A 96 2.48 3.15 7.77
N PHE A 97 3.36 4.14 7.95
CA PHE A 97 4.17 4.27 9.16
C PHE A 97 3.33 4.61 10.41
N LEU A 98 2.34 5.49 10.24
CA LEU A 98 1.35 5.80 11.28
C LEU A 98 0.48 4.58 11.58
N PHE A 99 0.03 3.85 10.56
CA PHE A 99 -0.76 2.63 10.73
C PHE A 99 0.03 1.50 11.38
N LEU A 100 1.34 1.38 11.14
CA LEU A 100 2.19 0.42 11.86
C LEU A 100 2.34 0.79 13.34
N LYS A 101 2.43 2.09 13.67
CA LYS A 101 2.57 2.56 15.06
C LYS A 101 1.26 2.56 15.85
N TYR A 102 0.13 2.78 15.18
CA TYR A 102 -1.21 2.85 15.81
C TYR A 102 -2.11 1.64 15.49
N GLY A 103 -1.62 0.69 14.69
CA GLY A 103 -2.37 -0.49 14.23
C GLY A 103 -2.82 -1.39 15.38
N ASP A 104 -1.98 -1.58 16.39
CA ASP A 104 -2.33 -2.29 17.62
C ASP A 104 -3.48 -1.61 18.37
N THR A 105 -3.54 -0.28 18.35
CA THR A 105 -4.58 0.51 19.05
C THR A 105 -5.92 0.56 18.29
N ILE A 106 -5.89 0.55 16.95
CA ILE A 106 -7.11 0.49 16.11
C ILE A 106 -7.68 -0.94 16.10
N ARG A 107 -6.83 -1.95 16.09
CA ARG A 107 -7.23 -3.37 16.17
C ARG A 107 -7.81 -3.74 17.54
N ALA A 108 -7.40 -3.04 18.61
CA ALA A 108 -7.99 -3.19 19.94
C ALA A 108 -9.40 -2.61 20.08
N ASN A 109 -9.82 -1.66 19.22
CA ASN A 109 -11.05 -0.87 19.44
C ASN A 109 -12.15 -1.04 18.36
N SER A 110 -11.95 -1.81 17.29
CA SER A 110 -12.98 -2.00 16.24
C SER A 110 -13.65 -3.38 16.29
N LYS A 111 -14.98 -3.41 16.19
CA LYS A 111 -15.82 -4.62 16.08
C LYS A 111 -15.39 -5.57 14.95
N PHE A 112 -14.74 -5.05 13.89
CA PHE A 112 -14.21 -5.85 12.79
C PHE A 112 -12.95 -6.65 13.17
N GLY A 113 -12.14 -6.13 14.11
CA GLY A 113 -10.99 -6.85 14.68
C GLY A 113 -11.41 -7.97 15.62
N GLN A 114 -12.54 -7.82 16.32
CA GLN A 114 -13.11 -8.87 17.18
C GLN A 114 -13.77 -9.99 16.36
N GLU A 115 -14.48 -9.67 15.28
CA GLU A 115 -15.10 -10.67 14.41
C GLU A 115 -14.04 -11.53 13.68
N LEU A 116 -12.95 -10.92 13.22
CA LEU A 116 -11.85 -11.64 12.59
C LEU A 116 -11.09 -12.55 13.58
N LYS A 117 -10.92 -12.11 14.83
CA LYS A 117 -10.32 -12.93 15.89
C LYS A 117 -11.20 -14.15 16.21
N LYS A 118 -12.51 -13.95 16.23
CA LYS A 118 -13.51 -15.00 16.46
C LYS A 118 -13.57 -16.01 15.32
N GLN A 119 -13.49 -15.56 14.06
CA GLN A 119 -13.43 -16.45 12.90
C GLN A 119 -12.12 -17.25 12.82
N LYS A 120 -10.99 -16.69 13.29
CA LYS A 120 -9.73 -17.43 13.45
C LYS A 120 -9.84 -18.54 14.50
N GLU A 121 -10.39 -18.23 15.68
CA GLU A 121 -10.62 -19.23 16.74
C GLU A 121 -11.58 -20.33 16.30
N ASP A 122 -12.62 -19.99 15.53
CA ASP A 122 -13.59 -20.96 15.01
C ASP A 122 -13.00 -21.83 13.87
N ALA A 123 -12.06 -21.30 13.09
CA ALA A 123 -11.34 -22.06 12.06
C ALA A 123 -10.30 -23.02 12.68
N GLU A 124 -9.51 -22.56 13.65
CA GLU A 124 -8.57 -23.43 14.39
C GLU A 124 -9.29 -24.53 15.17
N LYS A 125 -10.46 -24.24 15.77
CA LYS A 125 -11.26 -25.28 16.43
C LYS A 125 -11.77 -26.33 15.45
N LYS A 126 -12.19 -25.93 14.25
CA LYS A 126 -12.63 -26.88 13.22
C LYS A 126 -11.49 -27.76 12.73
N GLU A 127 -10.30 -27.20 12.49
CA GLU A 127 -9.14 -28.01 12.12
C GLU A 127 -8.74 -28.99 13.22
N ARG A 128 -8.77 -28.56 14.50
CA ARG A 128 -8.45 -29.43 15.63
C ARG A 128 -9.49 -30.54 15.82
N GLU A 129 -10.77 -30.24 15.63
CA GLU A 129 -11.87 -31.23 15.66
C GLU A 129 -11.80 -32.21 14.48
N ASP A 130 -11.38 -31.75 13.29
CA ASP A 130 -11.18 -32.61 12.13
C ASP A 130 -9.91 -33.49 12.27
N GLU A 131 -8.84 -32.99 12.91
CA GLU A 131 -7.65 -33.76 13.28
C GLU A 131 -7.96 -34.84 14.32
N GLU A 132 -8.69 -34.50 15.39
CA GLU A 132 -9.10 -35.48 16.42
C GLU A 132 -10.00 -36.57 15.81
N ARG A 133 -10.93 -36.21 14.90
CA ARG A 133 -11.76 -37.19 14.18
C ARG A 133 -10.97 -38.07 13.21
N MET A 134 -9.85 -37.63 12.65
CA MET A 134 -8.98 -38.46 11.81
C MET A 134 -8.13 -39.43 12.62
N THR A 135 -7.87 -39.14 13.89
CA THR A 135 -6.97 -39.95 14.73
C THR A 135 -7.71 -41.09 15.45
N ASP A 136 -9.04 -40.99 15.58
CA ASP A 136 -9.92 -41.99 16.20
C ASP A 136 -10.48 -43.06 15.23
N VAL A 137 -10.04 -43.09 13.96
CA VAL A 137 -10.46 -44.07 12.93
C VAL A 137 -9.37 -45.09 12.62
#